data_AF-R7N698-F1
#
_entry.id   AF-R7N698-F1
#
_cell.length_a   1.000
_cell.length_b   1.000
_cell.length_c   1.000
_cell.angle_alpha   90.00
_cell.angle_beta   90.00
_cell.angle_gamma   90.00
#
_symmetry.space_group_name_H-M   'P 1'
#
loop_
_entity.id
_entity.type
_entity.pdbx_description
1 polymer ?
#
loop_
_entity_poly.entity_id
_entity_poly.type
_entity_poly.pdbx_seq_one_letter_code
_entity_poly.pdbx_strand_id
1 'polypeptide(L)'
;MNGEQLTFSNVIIQNTNWSKRDAKGYLAFQTIDSTSDGYYFTKGRGIHITWKKTSDYSPTKYYDDNGNEIQLNEGKTYIAIAQKDRTLLYS
;
A
#
# COMPACT_ATOMS: atom_id res chain seq x y z
N MET A 1 -17.98 -12.72 -11.97
CA MET A 1 -18.25 -11.35 -11.49
C MET A 1 -19.75 -11.14 -11.59
N ASN A 2 -20.41 -10.69 -10.52
CA ASN A 2 -21.88 -10.57 -10.43
C ASN A 2 -22.39 -9.17 -10.84
N GLY A 3 -21.52 -8.28 -11.33
CA GLY A 3 -21.89 -6.92 -11.73
C GLY A 3 -21.98 -5.92 -10.57
N GLU A 4 -21.72 -6.35 -9.33
CA GLU A 4 -21.75 -5.47 -8.16
C GLU A 4 -20.41 -4.76 -7.96
N GLN A 5 -20.47 -3.55 -7.40
CA GLN A 5 -19.29 -2.78 -7.03
C GLN A 5 -18.54 -3.46 -5.87
N LEU A 6 -17.22 -3.59 -6.00
CA LEU A 6 -16.38 -4.13 -4.93
C LEU A 6 -16.33 -3.15 -3.75
N THR A 7 -16.43 -3.70 -2.54
CA THR A 7 -16.35 -2.97 -1.28
C THR A 7 -15.26 -3.55 -0.37
N PHE A 8 -14.56 -2.67 0.34
CA PHE A 8 -13.44 -3.01 1.22
C PHE A 8 -13.53 -2.25 2.54
N SER A 9 -13.31 -2.93 3.66
CA SER A 9 -13.23 -2.30 4.99
C SER A 9 -11.92 -1.54 5.19
N ASN A 10 -10.87 -2.01 4.51
CA ASN A 10 -9.49 -1.55 4.63
C ASN A 10 -8.94 -1.29 3.24
N VAL A 11 -8.37 -0.09 3.04
CA VAL A 11 -7.65 0.26 1.83
C VAL A 11 -6.26 0.72 2.22
N ILE A 12 -5.23 0.11 1.64
CA ILE A 12 -3.83 0.47 1.84
C ILE A 12 -3.26 0.91 0.50
N ILE A 13 -2.57 2.06 0.50
CA ILE A 13 -1.75 2.53 -0.61
C ILE A 13 -0.29 2.35 -0.21
N GLN A 14 0.41 1.44 -0.89
CA GLN A 14 1.81 1.13 -0.64
C GLN A 14 2.68 1.90 -1.63
N ASN A 15 3.26 3.02 -1.19
CA ASN A 15 4.22 3.75 -2.02
C ASN A 15 5.47 2.89 -2.18
N THR A 16 5.80 2.60 -3.43
CA THR A 16 6.78 1.57 -3.74
C THR A 16 7.82 2.15 -4.67
N ASN A 17 9.09 1.97 -4.30
CA ASN A 17 10.23 2.30 -5.16
C ASN A 17 10.06 1.58 -6.49
N TRP A 18 10.30 2.30 -7.59
CA TRP A 18 10.04 1.80 -8.91
C TRP A 18 11.08 2.25 -9.91
N SER A 19 11.24 1.50 -11.00
CA SER A 19 12.15 1.83 -12.09
C SER A 19 11.61 1.38 -13.44
N LYS A 20 12.02 2.06 -14.51
CA LYS A 20 11.77 1.60 -15.87
C LYS A 20 12.75 0.46 -16.19
N ARG A 21 12.22 -0.66 -16.67
CA ARG A 21 13.02 -1.84 -17.04
C ARG A 21 13.52 -1.78 -18.47
N ASP A 22 12.78 -1.13 -19.36
CA ASP A 22 13.15 -1.03 -20.76
C ASP A 22 12.53 0.19 -21.47
N ALA A 23 12.88 0.37 -22.74
CA ALA A 23 12.34 1.41 -23.61
C ALA A 23 10.87 1.18 -24.02
N LYS A 24 10.32 -0.01 -23.75
CA LYS A 24 8.91 -0.35 -24.04
C LYS A 24 7.96 0.10 -22.93
N GLY A 25 8.50 0.58 -21.80
CA GLY A 25 7.74 1.17 -20.71
C GLY A 25 7.37 0.20 -19.59
N TYR A 26 7.98 -1.00 -19.54
CA TYR A 26 7.78 -1.90 -18.41
C TYR A 26 8.31 -1.29 -17.12
N LEU A 27 7.52 -1.35 -16.07
CA LEU A 27 7.88 -0.88 -14.74
C LEU A 27 8.19 -2.06 -13.84
N ALA A 28 9.21 -1.91 -13.00
CA ALA A 28 9.39 -2.78 -11.85
C ALA A 28 9.17 -2.01 -10.56
N PHE A 29 8.59 -2.73 -9.61
CA PHE A 29 8.29 -2.25 -8.27
C PHE A 29 9.05 -3.11 -7.27
N GLN A 30 9.74 -2.47 -6.33
CA GLN A 30 10.49 -3.15 -5.29
C GLN A 30 9.60 -3.41 -4.08
N THR A 31 9.09 -4.63 -3.95
CA THR A 31 8.12 -5.01 -2.90
C THR A 31 8.75 -5.61 -1.65
N ILE A 32 10.09 -5.70 -1.60
CA ILE A 32 10.88 -6.01 -0.40
C ILE A 32 11.60 -4.73 0.01
N ASP A 33 11.12 -4.10 1.08
CA ASP A 33 11.61 -2.81 1.60
C ASP A 33 11.29 -2.70 3.09
N SER A 34 11.91 -1.75 3.77
CA SER A 34 11.63 -1.36 5.15
C SER A 34 11.67 0.16 5.36
N THR A 35 11.79 0.93 4.29
CA THR A 35 12.04 2.39 4.32
C THR A 35 10.94 3.21 3.67
N SER A 36 9.97 2.57 3.04
CA SER A 36 8.92 3.25 2.28
C SER A 36 7.64 3.43 3.08
N ASP A 37 6.90 4.46 2.69
CA ASP A 37 5.69 4.93 3.33
C ASP A 37 4.43 4.49 2.57
N GLY A 38 3.30 4.99 3.02
CA GLY A 38 2.02 4.73 2.42
C GLY A 38 0.89 5.34 3.24
N TYR A 39 -0.32 4.91 2.89
CA TYR A 39 -1.52 5.39 3.56
C TYR A 39 -2.45 4.22 3.86
N TYR A 40 -3.08 4.28 5.02
CA TYR A 40 -4.13 3.36 5.43
C TYR A 40 -5.43 4.11 5.62
N PHE A 41 -6.48 3.66 4.92
CA PHE A 41 -7.82 4.20 5.02
C PHE A 41 -8.78 3.13 5.53
N THR A 42 -9.58 3.49 6.55
CA THR A 42 -10.62 2.64 7.11
C THR A 42 -11.68 3.47 7.82
N LYS A 43 -12.95 3.06 7.73
CA LYS A 43 -14.08 3.70 8.44
C LYS A 43 -14.12 5.24 8.33
N GLY A 44 -13.77 5.78 7.16
CA GLY A 44 -13.77 7.23 6.91
C GLY A 44 -12.55 7.99 7.47
N ARG A 45 -11.55 7.31 8.03
CA ARG A 45 -10.28 7.89 8.48
C ARG A 45 -9.12 7.41 7.62
N GLY A 46 -8.24 8.32 7.25
CA GLY A 46 -6.94 8.04 6.64
C GLY A 46 -5.80 8.37 7.61
N ILE A 47 -4.76 7.54 7.65
CA ILE A 47 -3.51 7.83 8.35
C ILE A 47 -2.31 7.54 7.45
N HIS A 48 -1.23 8.26 7.67
CA HIS A 48 0.09 7.92 7.12
C HIS A 48 0.62 6.67 7.83
N ILE A 49 1.32 5.82 7.08
CA ILE A 49 1.92 4.58 7.56
C ILE A 49 3.29 4.36 6.92
N THR A 50 4.08 3.49 7.53
CA THR A 50 5.23 2.84 6.87
C THR A 50 4.95 1.36 6.67
N TRP A 51 5.63 0.74 5.69
CA TRP A 51 5.49 -0.70 5.45
C TRP A 51 6.84 -1.40 5.37
N LYS A 52 6.84 -2.67 5.79
CA LYS A 52 8.03 -3.52 5.80
C LYS A 52 7.71 -4.92 5.30
N LYS A 53 8.50 -5.40 4.35
CA LYS A 53 8.50 -6.80 3.88
C LYS A 53 9.94 -7.27 3.76
N THR A 54 10.27 -8.40 4.40
CA THR A 54 11.67 -8.87 4.54
C THR A 54 12.07 -9.94 3.53
N SER A 55 11.11 -10.61 2.90
CA SER A 55 11.31 -11.64 1.88
C SER A 55 10.01 -11.88 1.09
N ASP A 56 10.11 -12.61 -0.02
CA ASP A 56 8.95 -12.93 -0.87
C ASP A 56 7.84 -13.69 -0.10
N TYR A 57 8.24 -14.55 0.83
CA TYR A 57 7.36 -15.40 1.63
C TYR A 57 6.97 -14.78 2.98
N SER A 58 7.53 -13.63 3.33
CA SER A 58 7.13 -12.90 4.54
C SER A 58 5.90 -12.03 4.29
N PRO A 59 4.99 -11.89 5.28
CA PRO A 59 3.92 -10.93 5.17
C PRO A 59 4.47 -9.49 5.16
N THR A 60 3.81 -8.60 4.43
CA THR A 60 4.04 -7.16 4.60
C THR A 60 3.39 -6.71 5.90
N LYS A 61 4.15 -6.02 6.74
CA LYS A 61 3.69 -5.37 7.96
C LYS A 61 3.58 -3.87 7.78
N TYR A 62 2.67 -3.24 8.50
CA TYR A 62 2.36 -1.82 8.39
C TYR A 62 2.39 -1.16 9.76
N TYR A 63 2.96 0.04 9.84
CA TYR A 63 3.21 0.74 11.10
C TYR A 63 2.72 2.19 11.02
N ASP A 64 2.22 2.72 12.12
CA ASP A 64 1.92 4.16 12.25
C ASP A 64 3.22 4.99 12.42
N ASP A 65 3.06 6.31 12.48
CA ASP A 65 4.19 7.24 12.65
C ASP A 65 4.88 7.14 14.01
N ASN A 66 4.25 6.48 14.98
CA ASN A 66 4.84 6.21 16.29
C ASN A 66 5.62 4.87 16.29
N GLY A 67 5.64 4.14 15.17
CA GLY A 67 6.28 2.84 15.04
C GLY A 67 5.45 1.65 15.55
N ASN A 68 4.16 1.85 15.85
CA ASN A 68 3.27 0.76 16.29
C ASN A 68 2.69 0.02 15.07
N GLU A 69 2.66 -1.31 15.12
CA GLU A 69 2.03 -2.11 14.05
C GLU A 69 0.51 -1.84 14.03
N ILE A 70 -0.01 -1.39 12.89
CA ILE A 70 -1.43 -1.03 12.77
C ILE A 70 -2.31 -2.28 12.83
N GLN A 71 -3.50 -2.14 13.41
CA GLN A 71 -4.53 -3.18 13.38
C GLN A 71 -5.50 -2.91 12.23
N LEU A 72 -5.77 -3.93 11.42
CA LEU A 72 -6.79 -3.86 10.37
C LEU A 72 -8.16 -4.15 10.95
N ASN A 73 -9.19 -3.42 10.52
CA ASN A 73 -10.56 -3.73 10.88
C ASN A 73 -11.01 -5.04 10.24
N GLU A 74 -11.97 -5.72 10.85
CA GLU A 74 -12.59 -6.91 10.25
C GLU A 74 -13.21 -6.61 8.87
N GLY A 75 -12.99 -7.51 7.93
CA GLY A 75 -13.52 -7.45 6.58
C GLY A 75 -12.45 -7.52 5.49
N LYS A 76 -12.83 -7.15 4.27
CA LYS A 76 -11.95 -7.27 3.09
C LYS A 76 -10.94 -6.13 3.06
N THR A 77 -9.71 -6.47 2.68
CA THR A 77 -8.60 -5.53 2.53
C THR A 77 -8.16 -5.44 1.09
N TYR A 78 -8.03 -4.22 0.59
CA TYR A 78 -7.44 -3.91 -0.70
C TYR A 78 -6.08 -3.23 -0.49
N ILE A 79 -5.05 -3.72 -1.18
CA ILE A 79 -3.70 -3.15 -1.14
C ILE A 79 -3.34 -2.72 -2.57
N ALA A 80 -3.15 -1.42 -2.77
CA ALA A 80 -2.69 -0.86 -4.03
C ALA A 80 -1.18 -0.59 -3.98
N ILE A 81 -0.46 -1.01 -5.02
CA ILE A 81 0.95 -0.65 -5.21
C ILE A 81 1.01 0.64 -6.03
N ALA A 82 1.55 1.70 -5.45
CA ALA A 82 1.68 3.00 -6.07
C ALA A 82 3.14 3.35 -6.34
N GLN A 83 3.39 4.15 -7.37
CA GLN A 83 4.70 4.75 -7.60
C GLN A 83 5.02 5.70 -6.43
N LYS A 84 6.16 5.48 -5.78
CA LYS A 84 6.72 6.47 -4.86
C LYS A 84 6.87 7.83 -5.57
N ASP A 85 6.67 8.90 -4.79
CA ASP A 85 6.75 10.31 -5.20
C ASP A 85 5.65 10.79 -6.17
N ARG A 86 4.57 10.02 -6.36
CA ARG A 86 3.34 10.57 -6.96
C ARG A 86 2.55 11.37 -5.94
N THR A 87 2.16 12.58 -6.31
CA THR A 87 1.26 13.42 -5.52
C THR A 87 -0.10 12.76 -5.36
N LEU A 88 -0.56 12.61 -4.11
CA LEU A 88 -1.94 12.24 -3.80
C LEU A 88 -2.87 13.40 -4.15
N LEU A 89 -3.87 13.11 -4.98
CA LEU A 89 -4.95 14.03 -5.29
C LEU A 89 -6.21 13.52 -4.58
N TYR A 90 -6.76 14.33 -3.68
CA TYR A 90 -8.10 14.16 -3.13
C TYR A 90 -8.87 15.48 -3.36
N SER A 91 -10.15 15.36 -3.73
CA SER A 91 -11.08 16.48 -3.94
C SER A 91 -11.87 16.79 -2.68
#